data_AF-A0A0V1GYT6-F1
#
_entry.id   AF-A0A0V1GYT6-F1
#
_cell.length_a   1.000
_cell.length_b   1.000
_cell.length_c   1.000
_cell.angle_alpha   90.00
_cell.angle_beta   90.00
_cell.angle_gamma   90.00
#
_symmetry.space_group_name_H-M   'P 1'
#
loop_
_entity.id
_entity.type
_entity.pdbx_description
1 polymer ?
#
loop_
_entity_poly.entity_id
_entity_poly.type
_entity_poly.pdbx_seq_one_letter_code
_entity_poly.pdbx_strand_id
1 'polypeptide(L)'
;LAEGKIPTLPPFTSRLTIRTQDGASPVTVHIYSKSESSKYEIYKKVIVRVLKKTIKVWSKRDNRLKGDCRGLQRHIRLIKSPAVVVDHNTNLEADITNWAVSDPGNIFCHIDKPYLKNQAKEPAMAVCIENINIFARFDAVAAQVEDCPQ
;
A
#
# COMPACT_ATOMS: atom_id res chain seq x y z
N LEU A 1 22.62 -9.09 -6.32
CA LEU A 1 21.70 -8.14 -6.99
C LEU A 1 22.53 -7.29 -7.95
N ALA A 2 22.49 -7.58 -9.24
CA ALA A 2 23.18 -6.78 -10.24
C ALA A 2 22.31 -5.56 -10.60
N GLU A 3 22.89 -4.36 -10.46
CA GLU A 3 22.37 -3.07 -10.95
C GLU A 3 21.01 -2.60 -10.42
N GLY A 4 20.88 -2.46 -9.10
CA GLY A 4 19.89 -1.54 -8.56
C GLY A 4 20.26 -0.10 -8.95
N LYS A 5 19.74 0.40 -10.08
CA LYS A 5 19.87 1.83 -10.43
C LYS A 5 19.11 2.65 -9.39
N ILE A 6 19.83 3.16 -8.41
CA ILE A 6 19.31 4.14 -7.46
C ILE A 6 19.09 5.43 -8.23
N PRO A 7 17.86 5.97 -8.30
CA PRO A 7 17.63 7.22 -8.98
C PRO A 7 18.47 8.32 -8.32
N THR A 8 19.35 8.95 -9.08
CA THR A 8 20.23 10.03 -8.61
C THR A 8 19.59 11.41 -8.72
N LEU A 9 18.43 11.49 -9.38
CA LEU A 9 17.65 12.71 -9.54
C LEU A 9 16.28 12.58 -8.86
N PRO A 10 15.70 13.69 -8.37
CA PRO A 10 14.33 13.73 -7.89
C PRO A 10 13.36 13.15 -8.93
N PRO A 11 12.29 12.43 -8.52
CA PRO A 11 11.78 12.32 -7.15
C PRO A 11 12.43 11.23 -6.28
N PHE A 12 13.55 10.62 -6.68
CA PHE A 12 14.23 9.56 -5.92
C PHE A 12 13.34 8.32 -5.65
N THR A 13 12.45 8.02 -6.58
CA THR A 13 11.55 6.85 -6.56
C THR A 13 11.79 5.97 -7.78
N SER A 14 11.66 4.66 -7.63
CA SER A 14 11.76 3.70 -8.74
C SER A 14 10.46 2.95 -8.93
N ARG A 15 10.23 2.52 -10.18
CA ARG A 15 9.13 1.64 -10.57
C ARG A 15 9.68 0.57 -11.49
N LEU A 16 9.37 -0.68 -11.17
CA LEU A 16 9.62 -1.82 -12.02
C LEU A 16 8.32 -2.61 -12.19
N THR A 17 8.15 -3.26 -13.33
CA THR A 17 7.03 -4.18 -13.57
C THR A 17 7.61 -5.47 -14.11
N ILE A 18 7.21 -6.57 -13.50
CA ILE A 18 7.61 -7.92 -13.86
C ILE A 18 6.37 -8.80 -14.04
N ARG A 19 6.55 -9.98 -14.61
CA ARG A 19 5.53 -11.02 -14.71
C ARG A 19 6.09 -12.33 -14.16
N THR A 20 5.22 -13.14 -13.55
CA THR A 20 5.58 -14.50 -13.15
C THR A 20 5.85 -15.38 -14.39
N GLN A 21 6.64 -16.45 -14.22
CA GLN A 21 7.03 -17.35 -15.31
C GLN A 21 5.95 -18.37 -15.71
N ASP A 22 4.72 -18.22 -15.23
CA ASP A 22 3.60 -19.08 -15.63
C ASP A 22 3.13 -18.70 -17.04
N GLY A 23 3.33 -19.60 -18.00
CA GLY A 23 2.92 -19.39 -19.39
C GLY A 23 1.41 -19.42 -19.61
N ALA A 24 0.65 -20.10 -18.75
CA ALA A 24 -0.80 -20.21 -18.87
C ALA A 24 -1.53 -19.06 -18.17
N SER A 25 -0.98 -18.53 -17.07
CA SER A 25 -1.61 -17.47 -16.27
C SER A 25 -0.57 -16.55 -15.61
N PRO A 26 0.16 -15.74 -16.41
CA PRO A 26 1.15 -14.83 -15.87
C PRO A 26 0.48 -13.75 -15.00
N VAL A 27 1.06 -13.51 -13.82
CA VAL A 27 0.59 -12.47 -12.90
C VAL A 27 1.49 -11.25 -13.03
N THR A 28 0.89 -10.08 -13.27
CA THR A 28 1.62 -8.80 -13.31
C THR A 28 1.92 -8.34 -11.89
N VAL A 29 3.19 -7.99 -11.65
CA VAL A 29 3.67 -7.47 -10.37
C VAL A 29 4.38 -6.14 -10.60
N HIS A 30 3.93 -5.11 -9.90
CA HIS A 30 4.57 -3.81 -9.85
C HIS A 30 5.39 -3.67 -8.57
N ILE A 31 6.64 -3.24 -8.70
CA ILE A 31 7.52 -2.96 -7.58
C ILE A 31 7.75 -1.46 -7.57
N TYR A 32 7.33 -0.82 -6.48
CA TYR A 32 7.54 0.60 -6.23
C TYR A 32 8.53 0.75 -5.10
N SER A 33 9.46 1.68 -5.23
CA SER A 33 10.38 1.98 -4.14
C SER A 33 10.75 3.44 -4.09
N LYS A 34 11.26 3.86 -2.94
CA LYS A 34 11.76 5.20 -2.70
C LYS A 34 12.97 5.16 -1.79
N SER A 35 13.94 6.04 -2.04
CA SER A 35 15.08 6.22 -1.14
C SER A 35 14.70 7.12 0.04
N GLU A 36 15.58 7.17 1.04
CA GLU A 36 15.47 8.17 2.11
C GLU A 36 15.46 9.61 1.55
N SER A 37 16.24 9.90 0.51
CA SER A 37 16.37 11.25 -0.06
C SER A 37 15.06 11.80 -0.64
N SER A 38 14.12 10.93 -1.02
CA SER A 38 12.79 11.35 -1.49
C SER A 38 12.00 12.14 -0.44
N LYS A 39 12.23 11.87 0.85
CA LYS A 39 11.42 12.35 1.98
C LYS A 39 9.91 12.07 1.82
N TYR A 40 9.55 11.12 0.97
CA TYR A 40 8.18 10.68 0.74
C TYR A 40 7.83 9.54 1.68
N GLU A 41 6.59 9.52 2.17
CA GLU A 41 5.99 8.28 2.65
C GLU A 41 5.50 7.46 1.44
N ILE A 42 5.60 6.13 1.52
CA ILE A 42 5.40 5.27 0.35
C ILE A 42 3.94 5.19 -0.11
N TYR A 43 2.94 5.42 0.76
CA TYR A 43 1.54 5.14 0.46
C TYR A 43 0.93 6.21 -0.45
N LYS A 44 0.87 7.47 -0.01
CA LYS A 44 0.23 8.53 -0.81
C LYS A 44 1.16 9.06 -1.89
N LYS A 45 2.41 9.36 -1.53
CA LYS A 45 3.35 10.05 -2.43
C LYS A 45 3.96 9.15 -3.49
N VAL A 46 3.90 7.83 -3.32
CA VAL A 46 4.36 6.85 -4.31
C VAL A 46 3.21 5.98 -4.83
N ILE A 47 2.62 5.10 -4.00
CA ILE A 47 1.62 4.12 -4.47
C ILE A 47 0.38 4.80 -5.06
N VAL A 48 -0.32 5.64 -4.29
CA VAL A 48 -1.51 6.38 -4.77
C VAL A 48 -1.18 7.23 -5.99
N ARG A 49 -0.05 7.95 -5.95
CA ARG A 49 0.36 8.85 -7.04
C ARG A 49 0.59 8.09 -8.35
N VAL A 50 1.20 6.90 -8.27
CA VAL A 50 1.51 6.09 -9.44
C VAL A 50 0.27 5.32 -9.92
N LEU A 51 -0.50 4.74 -9.01
CA LEU A 51 -1.71 3.99 -9.35
C LEU A 51 -2.86 4.88 -9.80
N LYS A 52 -2.87 6.16 -9.37
CA LYS A 52 -3.99 7.10 -9.55
C LYS A 52 -5.33 6.53 -9.04
N LYS A 53 -5.26 5.69 -8.00
CA LYS A 53 -6.40 5.03 -7.36
C LYS A 53 -6.42 5.34 -5.88
N THR A 54 -7.60 5.28 -5.29
CA THR A 54 -7.74 5.22 -3.85
C THR A 54 -7.27 3.86 -3.35
N ILE A 55 -6.70 3.80 -2.16
CA ILE A 55 -6.31 2.56 -1.49
C ILE A 55 -6.92 2.46 -0.10
N LYS A 56 -7.31 1.24 0.30
CA LYS A 56 -7.66 0.88 1.66
C LYS A 56 -6.42 0.30 2.33
N VAL A 57 -6.03 0.84 3.49
CA VAL A 57 -4.74 0.54 4.14
C VAL A 57 -4.93 -0.20 5.46
N TRP A 58 -4.24 -1.32 5.60
CA TRP A 58 -4.04 -2.07 6.85
C TRP A 58 -2.57 -1.97 7.24
N SER A 59 -2.28 -1.22 8.29
CA SER A 59 -0.93 -1.03 8.80
C SER A 59 -0.96 -0.35 10.16
N LYS A 60 -0.04 -0.71 11.06
CA LYS A 60 0.23 0.09 12.27
C LYS A 60 0.50 1.54 11.89
N ARG A 61 -0.01 2.47 12.69
CA ARG A 61 0.05 3.89 12.35
C ARG A 61 0.24 4.78 13.55
N ASP A 62 0.65 6.01 13.27
CA ASP A 62 0.69 7.09 14.23
C ASP A 62 -0.56 7.96 14.06
N ASN A 63 -0.85 8.82 15.03
CA ASN A 63 -1.95 9.78 14.91
C ASN A 63 -1.61 10.97 13.98
N ARG A 64 -0.51 10.89 13.21
CA ARG A 64 -0.01 12.00 12.37
C ARG A 64 -0.43 11.83 10.91
N LEU A 65 -0.35 10.62 10.37
CA LEU A 65 -0.90 10.30 9.05
C LEU A 65 -2.38 9.91 9.20
N LYS A 66 -3.26 10.73 8.63
CA LYS A 66 -4.71 10.53 8.68
C LYS A 66 -5.22 10.03 7.34
N GLY A 67 -6.32 9.28 7.37
CA GLY A 67 -7.09 8.99 6.17
C GLY A 67 -7.53 10.28 5.46
N ASP A 68 -7.55 10.27 4.14
CA ASP A 68 -7.97 11.42 3.35
C ASP A 68 -9.50 11.52 3.35
N CYS A 69 -10.02 12.25 4.35
CA CYS A 69 -11.46 12.38 4.60
C CYS A 69 -12.12 13.62 4.00
N ARG A 70 -11.35 14.69 3.75
CA ARG A 70 -11.86 16.00 3.31
C ARG A 70 -11.61 16.22 1.81
N GLY A 71 -12.66 16.59 1.06
CA GLY A 71 -12.61 16.98 -0.35
C GLY A 71 -12.81 15.84 -1.37
N LEU A 72 -12.66 16.18 -2.66
CA LEU A 72 -12.82 15.28 -3.81
C LEU A 72 -11.64 14.31 -4.03
N GLN A 73 -10.49 14.55 -3.38
CA GLN A 73 -9.26 13.74 -3.51
C GLN A 73 -9.06 12.78 -2.32
N ARG A 74 -10.04 11.91 -2.07
CA ARG A 74 -9.98 10.87 -1.03
C ARG A 74 -9.20 9.66 -1.52
N HIS A 75 -7.87 9.68 -1.38
CA HIS A 75 -7.03 8.62 -1.96
C HIS A 75 -6.50 7.58 -0.96
N ILE A 76 -6.66 7.80 0.35
CA ILE A 76 -6.36 6.82 1.38
C ILE A 76 -7.56 6.66 2.31
N ARG A 77 -8.04 5.42 2.44
CA ARG A 77 -9.04 4.98 3.43
C ARG A 77 -8.36 4.05 4.41
N LEU A 78 -8.61 4.22 5.71
CA LEU A 78 -8.02 3.38 6.74
C LEU A 78 -8.98 2.24 7.08
N ILE A 79 -8.49 1.01 7.09
CA ILE A 79 -9.30 -0.16 7.45
C ILE A 79 -9.55 -0.13 8.96
N LYS A 80 -10.78 -0.41 9.37
CA LYS A 80 -11.19 -0.42 10.78
C LYS A 80 -10.60 -1.65 11.47
N SER A 81 -10.03 -1.43 12.66
CA SER A 81 -9.54 -2.50 13.55
C SER A 81 -10.51 -2.70 14.72
N PRO A 82 -10.75 -3.95 15.17
CA PRO A 82 -10.28 -5.21 14.59
C PRO A 82 -10.94 -5.53 13.23
N ALA A 83 -10.22 -6.27 12.39
CA ALA A 83 -10.76 -6.84 11.16
C ALA A 83 -10.90 -8.37 11.29
N VAL A 84 -11.91 -8.94 10.64
CA VAL A 84 -12.17 -10.38 10.66
C VAL A 84 -11.40 -11.03 9.51
N VAL A 85 -10.45 -11.90 9.86
CA VAL A 85 -9.79 -12.79 8.89
C VAL A 85 -10.35 -14.18 9.10
N VAL A 86 -11.18 -14.63 8.16
CA VAL A 86 -11.98 -15.86 8.26
C VAL A 86 -12.96 -15.78 9.45
N ASP A 87 -12.53 -16.21 10.63
CA ASP A 87 -13.28 -16.31 11.87
C ASP A 87 -12.50 -15.70 13.07
N HIS A 88 -11.33 -15.11 12.82
CA HIS A 88 -10.46 -14.54 13.85
C HIS A 88 -10.39 -13.01 13.76
N ASN A 89 -10.66 -12.35 14.88
CA ASN A 89 -10.46 -10.91 15.03
C ASN A 89 -8.97 -10.60 15.11
N THR A 90 -8.47 -9.90 14.09
CA THR A 90 -7.09 -9.44 14.05
C THR A 90 -7.05 -7.96 14.42
N ASN A 91 -6.15 -7.62 15.35
CA ASN A 91 -5.94 -6.25 15.79
C ASN A 91 -4.73 -5.65 15.08
N LEU A 92 -4.88 -4.41 14.61
CA LEU A 92 -3.82 -3.66 13.95
C LEU A 92 -2.54 -3.57 14.80
N GLU A 93 -2.69 -3.37 16.11
CA GLU A 93 -1.55 -3.25 17.03
C GLU A 93 -0.79 -4.56 17.26
N ALA A 94 -1.42 -5.71 17.00
CA ALA A 94 -0.81 -7.03 17.14
C ALA A 94 -0.26 -7.55 15.79
N ASP A 95 -0.77 -7.06 14.67
CA ASP A 95 -0.35 -7.46 13.33
C ASP A 95 0.86 -6.64 12.87
N ILE A 96 1.92 -7.33 12.43
CA ILE A 96 3.16 -6.70 11.93
C ILE A 96 3.15 -6.47 10.43
N THR A 97 2.14 -6.97 9.73
CA THR A 97 2.03 -6.84 8.28
C THR A 97 1.50 -5.47 7.88
N ASN A 98 1.94 -4.99 6.73
CA ASN A 98 1.40 -3.78 6.12
C ASN A 98 0.98 -4.09 4.69
N TRP A 99 -0.28 -3.81 4.38
CA TRP A 99 -0.83 -4.06 3.07
C TRP A 99 -1.91 -3.05 2.72
N ALA A 100 -2.21 -2.97 1.42
CA ALA A 100 -3.27 -2.14 0.91
C ALA A 100 -3.95 -2.80 -0.28
N VAL A 101 -5.21 -2.46 -0.51
CA VAL A 101 -5.97 -2.85 -1.70
C VAL A 101 -6.50 -1.62 -2.43
N SER A 102 -6.57 -1.67 -3.76
CA SER A 102 -7.12 -0.57 -4.56
C SER A 102 -8.64 -0.48 -4.47
N ASP A 103 -9.20 0.73 -4.39
CA ASP A 103 -10.64 0.97 -4.31
C ASP A 103 -11.06 1.99 -5.39
N PRO A 104 -11.72 1.59 -6.50
CA PRO A 104 -11.95 0.21 -6.94
C PRO A 104 -10.70 -0.42 -7.59
N GLY A 105 -10.67 -1.74 -7.78
CA GLY A 105 -9.68 -2.37 -8.65
C GLY A 105 -9.46 -3.85 -8.40
N ASN A 106 -8.23 -4.27 -8.68
CA ASN A 106 -7.75 -5.66 -8.70
C ASN A 106 -6.31 -5.75 -8.16
N ILE A 107 -5.87 -4.74 -7.41
CA ILE A 107 -4.50 -4.62 -6.92
C ILE A 107 -4.46 -4.87 -5.42
N PHE A 108 -3.59 -5.79 -5.01
CA PHE A 108 -3.14 -5.98 -3.64
C PHE A 108 -1.68 -5.55 -3.53
N CYS A 109 -1.34 -4.72 -2.56
CA CYS A 109 0.03 -4.29 -2.29
C CYS A 109 0.47 -4.77 -0.91
N HIS A 110 1.65 -5.39 -0.84
CA HIS A 110 2.40 -5.54 0.40
C HIS A 110 3.43 -4.40 0.51
N ILE A 111 3.59 -3.82 1.70
CA ILE A 111 4.48 -2.70 1.96
C ILE A 111 5.41 -3.06 3.13
N ASP A 112 6.71 -2.81 2.98
CA ASP A 112 7.71 -3.16 3.99
C ASP A 112 7.70 -2.21 5.20
N LYS A 113 7.21 -0.98 5.04
CA LYS A 113 7.11 0.04 6.08
C LYS A 113 5.68 0.32 6.52
N PRO A 114 5.45 0.54 7.82
CA PRO A 114 4.13 0.89 8.31
C PRO A 114 3.69 2.29 7.87
N TYR A 115 2.40 2.59 8.01
CA TYR A 115 1.80 3.89 7.69
C TYR A 115 2.10 4.92 8.79
N LEU A 116 3.39 5.22 8.94
CA LEU A 116 3.94 6.18 9.90
C LEU A 116 4.55 7.39 9.19
N LYS A 117 4.47 8.58 9.80
CA LYS A 117 5.10 9.77 9.22
C LYS A 117 6.62 9.65 9.15
N ASN A 118 7.22 8.98 10.14
CA ASN A 118 8.67 8.90 10.27
C ASN A 118 9.34 8.02 9.19
N GLN A 119 8.63 7.07 8.59
CA GLN A 119 9.18 6.25 7.48
C GLN A 119 9.56 7.08 6.24
N ALA A 120 9.11 8.35 6.16
CA ALA A 120 9.61 9.28 5.15
C ALA A 120 11.14 9.45 5.19
N LYS A 121 11.78 9.21 6.35
CA LYS A 121 13.23 9.27 6.55
C LYS A 121 13.96 7.93 6.34
N GLU A 122 13.26 6.88 5.90
CA GLU A 122 13.84 5.54 5.69
C GLU A 122 13.61 5.11 4.24
N PRO A 123 14.42 4.26 3.60
CA PRO A 123 14.02 3.63 2.34
C PRO A 123 12.77 2.75 2.55
N ALA A 124 11.94 2.62 1.50
CA ALA A 124 10.72 1.81 1.53
C ALA A 124 10.42 1.19 0.16
N MET A 125 9.70 0.07 0.17
CA MET A 125 9.26 -0.68 -1.00
C MET A 125 7.81 -1.15 -0.85
N ALA A 126 7.09 -1.16 -1.97
CA ALA A 126 5.81 -1.82 -2.11
C ALA A 126 5.82 -2.78 -3.29
N VAL A 127 5.33 -3.99 -3.07
CA VAL A 127 5.10 -5.00 -4.11
C VAL A 127 3.59 -5.11 -4.31
N CYS A 128 3.12 -4.68 -5.48
CA CYS A 128 1.72 -4.62 -5.85
C CYS A 128 1.41 -5.67 -6.93
N ILE A 129 0.53 -6.60 -6.61
CA ILE A 129 0.10 -7.70 -7.44
C ILE A 129 -1.22 -7.34 -8.09
N GLU A 130 -1.27 -7.39 -9.41
CA GLU A 130 -2.51 -7.23 -10.16
C GLU A 130 -3.16 -8.60 -10.39
N ASN A 131 -4.07 -8.97 -9.50
CA ASN A 131 -4.79 -10.24 -9.56
C ASN A 131 -6.12 -10.12 -8.82
N ILE A 132 -7.23 -10.36 -9.54
CA ILE A 132 -8.58 -10.18 -9.00
C ILE A 132 -8.90 -11.12 -7.84
N ASN A 133 -8.39 -12.36 -7.85
CA ASN A 133 -8.69 -13.35 -6.82
C ASN A 133 -7.95 -13.05 -5.50
N ILE A 134 -6.70 -12.58 -5.59
CA ILE A 134 -5.95 -12.13 -4.41
C ILE A 134 -6.59 -10.85 -3.87
N PHE A 135 -6.86 -9.88 -4.74
CA PHE A 135 -7.53 -8.64 -4.37
C PHE A 135 -8.84 -8.92 -3.62
N ALA A 136 -9.74 -9.74 -4.17
CA ALA A 136 -11.05 -10.00 -3.58
C ALA A 136 -10.97 -10.56 -2.16
N ARG A 137 -9.97 -11.40 -1.86
CA ARG A 137 -9.77 -11.96 -0.52
C ARG A 137 -9.40 -10.88 0.51
N PHE A 138 -8.47 -10.00 0.17
CA PHE A 138 -8.07 -8.91 1.06
C PHE A 138 -9.12 -7.78 1.11
N ASP A 139 -9.83 -7.56 0.01
CA ASP A 139 -10.90 -6.57 -0.06
C ASP A 139 -12.06 -6.92 0.87
N ALA A 140 -12.38 -8.21 1.00
CA ALA A 140 -13.35 -8.71 1.96
C ALA A 140 -12.94 -8.43 3.43
N VAL A 141 -11.65 -8.57 3.76
CA VAL A 141 -11.11 -8.18 5.08
C VAL A 141 -11.20 -6.65 5.27
N ALA A 142 -10.96 -5.90 4.19
CA ALA A 142 -11.04 -4.45 4.13
C ALA A 142 -12.48 -3.90 3.94
N ALA A 143 -13.52 -4.67 4.32
CA ALA A 143 -14.91 -4.27 4.11
C ALA A 143 -15.31 -3.06 4.97
N GLN A 144 -14.76 -2.96 6.18
CA GLN A 144 -15.01 -1.83 7.07
C GLN A 144 -13.83 -0.86 7.06
N VAL A 145 -14.11 0.40 6.75
CA VAL A 145 -13.16 1.51 6.85
C VAL A 145 -13.57 2.43 7.98
N GLU A 146 -12.61 3.14 8.54
CA GLU A 146 -12.88 4.10 9.60
C GLU A 146 -13.73 5.26 9.12
N ASP A 147 -14.64 5.68 9.98
CA ASP A 147 -15.43 6.88 9.76
C ASP A 147 -14.53 8.11 9.76
N CYS A 148 -14.89 9.06 8.90
CA CYS A 148 -14.20 10.33 8.88
C CYS A 148 -14.57 11.13 10.14
N PRO A 149 -13.59 11.60 10.93
CA PRO A 149 -13.89 12.47 12.05
C PRO A 149 -14.61 13.71 11.53
N GLN A 150 -15.75 14.01 12.15
CA GLN A 150 -16.59 15.18 11.86
C GLN A 150 -15.82 16.49 12.13
#